data_AF-A0AAV3WD53-F1
#
_entry.id   AF-A0AAV3WD53-F1
#
_cell.length_a   1.000
_cell.length_b   1.000
_cell.length_c   1.000
_cell.angle_alpha   90.00
_cell.angle_beta   90.00
_cell.angle_gamma   90.00
#
_symmetry.space_group_name_H-M   'P 1'
#
loop_
_entity.id
_entity.type
_entity.pdbx_description
1 polymer ?
#
loop_
_entity_poly.entity_id
_entity_poly.type
_entity_poly.pdbx_seq_one_letter_code
_entity_poly.pdbx_strand_id
1 'polypeptide(L)'
;MLEFARIQDTALNLEDFDGIQAFPECGGTGIFIGTVRNHHEGRTVQALKYTSYAPVAEKMIRTIEQEIQEKYALRYVRVVHRIGTLDIGDKAIIAIAYAPHR
;
A
#
# COMPACT_ATOMS: atom_id res chain seq x y z
N MET A 1 16.44 2.37 -12.15
CA MET A 1 15.07 2.00 -11.72
C MET A 1 14.34 3.29 -11.43
N LEU A 2 13.21 3.55 -12.10
CA LEU A 2 12.38 4.73 -11.80
C LEU A 2 11.95 4.68 -10.34
N GLU A 3 12.12 5.79 -9.65
CA GLU A 3 11.84 5.91 -8.22
C GLU A 3 10.32 5.99 -8.01
N PHE A 4 9.74 4.95 -7.41
CA PHE A 4 8.33 4.98 -7.03
C PHE A 4 8.16 5.63 -5.67
N ALA A 5 7.37 6.71 -5.64
CA ALA A 5 6.94 7.35 -4.42
C ALA A 5 5.97 6.44 -3.64
N ARG A 6 6.35 6.08 -2.42
CA ARG A 6 5.53 5.25 -1.51
C ARG A 6 4.54 6.11 -0.73
N ILE A 7 4.75 7.42 -0.71
CA ILE A 7 3.81 8.39 -0.17
C ILE A 7 3.27 9.23 -1.33
N GLN A 8 1.95 9.30 -1.48
CA GLN A 8 1.28 10.04 -2.55
C GLN A 8 0.15 10.90 -1.97
N ASP A 9 -0.23 11.97 -2.65
CA ASP A 9 -1.36 12.83 -2.26
C ASP A 9 -2.58 12.68 -3.20
N THR A 10 -2.46 11.86 -4.23
CA THR A 10 -3.52 11.52 -5.19
C THR A 10 -4.25 10.24 -4.81
N ALA A 11 -5.43 10.02 -5.40
CA ALA A 11 -6.22 8.82 -5.18
C ALA A 11 -5.48 7.55 -5.62
N LEU A 12 -5.56 6.50 -4.80
CA LEU A 12 -4.92 5.21 -5.09
C LEU A 12 -5.89 4.29 -5.83
N ASN A 13 -5.40 3.66 -6.90
CA ASN A 13 -6.06 2.58 -7.60
C ASN A 13 -5.14 1.37 -7.70
N LEU A 14 -5.72 0.17 -7.66
CA LEU A 14 -4.93 -1.07 -7.73
C LEU A 14 -4.30 -1.25 -9.12
N GLU A 15 -5.03 -0.90 -10.19
CA GLU A 15 -4.57 -1.02 -11.58
C GLU A 15 -3.33 -0.15 -11.86
N ASP A 16 -3.31 1.08 -11.33
CA ASP A 16 -2.16 1.99 -11.47
C ASP A 16 -0.97 1.56 -10.59
N PHE A 17 -1.26 0.90 -9.47
CA PHE A 17 -0.26 0.48 -8.49
C PHE A 17 0.44 -0.82 -8.86
N ASP A 18 -0.31 -1.76 -9.44
CA ASP A 18 0.15 -3.08 -9.83
C ASP A 18 0.23 -3.23 -11.35
N GLY A 19 1.37 -2.83 -11.91
CA GLY A 19 1.65 -2.98 -13.34
C GLY A 19 2.09 -4.38 -13.77
N ILE A 20 2.10 -5.37 -12.86
CA ILE A 20 2.55 -6.72 -13.18
C ILE A 20 1.42 -7.48 -13.87
N GLN A 21 1.49 -7.59 -15.19
CA GLN A 21 0.47 -8.31 -15.98
C GLN A 21 0.63 -9.83 -15.91
N ALA A 22 1.86 -10.32 -15.80
CA ALA A 22 2.17 -11.74 -15.70
C ALA A 22 3.40 -11.94 -14.81
N PHE A 23 3.31 -12.90 -13.87
CA PHE A 23 4.40 -13.26 -12.98
C PHE A 23 4.50 -14.79 -12.83
N PRO A 24 5.05 -15.49 -13.84
CA PRO A 24 4.92 -16.95 -13.97
C PRO A 24 5.46 -17.77 -12.78
N GLU A 25 6.40 -17.23 -12.02
CA GLU A 25 6.96 -17.86 -10.83
C GLU A 25 6.09 -17.73 -9.57
N CYS A 26 4.98 -16.99 -9.65
CA CYS A 26 4.06 -16.73 -8.54
C CYS A 26 2.70 -17.36 -8.79
N GLY A 27 2.31 -18.30 -7.93
CA GLY A 27 0.96 -18.86 -7.90
C GLY A 27 0.00 -18.16 -6.91
N GLY A 28 0.51 -17.24 -6.08
CA GLY A 28 -0.26 -16.52 -5.08
C GLY A 28 -0.02 -15.01 -5.13
N THR A 29 -1.11 -14.24 -5.05
CA THR A 29 -1.09 -12.79 -4.88
C THR A 29 -1.93 -12.42 -3.67
N GLY A 30 -1.30 -11.77 -2.70
CA GLY A 30 -1.97 -11.22 -1.51
C GLY A 30 -2.09 -9.70 -1.64
N ILE A 31 -3.29 -9.17 -1.45
CA ILE A 31 -3.55 -7.72 -1.53
C ILE A 31 -4.27 -7.28 -0.27
N PHE A 32 -3.77 -6.21 0.33
CA PHE A 32 -4.43 -5.49 1.42
C PHE A 32 -4.75 -4.06 0.98
N ILE A 33 -5.99 -3.63 1.20
CA ILE A 33 -6.46 -2.28 0.93
C ILE A 33 -7.07 -1.70 2.20
N GLY A 34 -6.45 -0.65 2.73
CA GLY A 34 -6.99 0.12 3.84
C GLY A 34 -7.91 1.21 3.31
N THR A 35 -9.18 1.18 3.71
CA THR A 35 -10.20 2.13 3.25
C THR A 35 -10.75 2.95 4.42
N VAL A 36 -10.99 4.24 4.21
CA VAL A 36 -11.58 5.11 5.23
C VAL A 36 -13.02 4.66 5.53
N ARG A 37 -13.28 4.35 6.80
CA ARG A 37 -14.61 3.92 7.30
C ARG A 37 -15.35 5.08 7.95
N ASN A 38 -16.67 5.00 7.96
CA ASN A 38 -17.56 6.05 8.48
C ASN A 38 -17.71 6.10 10.01
N HIS A 39 -16.92 5.32 10.77
CA HIS A 39 -17.01 5.30 12.23
C HIS A 39 -15.68 4.95 12.89
N HIS A 40 -15.45 5.51 14.08
CA HIS A 40 -14.32 5.21 14.95
C HIS A 40 -14.73 5.41 16.42
N GLU A 41 -14.52 4.41 17.26
CA GLU A 41 -14.83 4.45 18.71
C GLU A 41 -16.26 4.94 19.03
N GLY A 42 -17.26 4.46 18.27
CA GLY A 42 -18.66 4.82 18.44
C GLY A 42 -19.04 6.22 17.92
N ARG A 43 -18.11 6.95 17.29
CA ARG A 43 -18.35 8.26 16.68
C ARG A 43 -18.40 8.17 15.17
N THR A 44 -19.24 9.00 14.55
CA THR A 44 -19.28 9.16 13.09
C THR A 44 -18.02 9.85 12.59
N VAL A 45 -17.44 9.33 11.52
CA VAL A 45 -16.31 9.91 10.79
C VAL A 45 -16.81 10.41 9.45
N GLN A 46 -16.40 11.61 9.06
CA GLN A 46 -16.71 12.18 7.73
C GLN A 46 -15.52 12.03 6.77
N ALA A 47 -14.31 12.24 7.28
CA ALA A 47 -13.06 12.12 6.54
C ALA A 47 -11.91 11.85 7.52
N LEU A 48 -10.76 11.42 7.00
CA LEU A 48 -9.50 11.33 7.73
C LEU A 48 -8.44 12.21 7.08
N LYS A 49 -7.67 12.92 7.89
CA LYS A 49 -6.50 13.69 7.43
C LYS A 49 -5.23 12.93 7.78
N TYR A 50 -4.51 12.48 6.76
CA TYR A 50 -3.22 11.81 6.89
C TYR A 50 -2.07 12.78 6.62
N THR A 51 -1.04 12.70 7.46
CA THR A 51 0.19 13.50 7.33
C THR A 51 1.40 12.60 7.42
N SER A 52 2.49 12.95 6.74
CA SER A 52 3.73 12.19 6.76
C SER A 52 4.93 13.11 6.60
N TYR A 53 6.04 12.75 7.24
CA TYR A 53 7.35 13.23 6.82
C TYR A 53 7.87 12.26 5.75
N ALA A 54 7.54 12.55 4.48
CA ALA A 54 7.68 11.62 3.37
C ALA A 54 9.08 10.95 3.29
N PRO A 55 10.22 11.67 3.40
CA PRO A 55 11.53 11.04 3.28
C PRO A 55 11.77 9.89 4.27
N VAL A 56 11.30 10.03 5.51
CA VAL A 56 11.46 9.00 6.54
C VAL A 56 10.44 7.88 6.35
N ALA A 57 9.20 8.22 6.06
CA ALA A 57 8.16 7.20 5.84
C ALA A 57 8.48 6.31 4.64
N GLU A 58 8.96 6.88 3.53
CA GLU A 58 9.37 6.11 2.36
C GLU A 58 10.55 5.18 2.65
N LYS A 59 11.52 5.66 3.42
CA LYS A 59 12.65 4.82 3.87
C LYS A 59 12.16 3.66 4.72
N MET A 60 11.28 3.91 5.69
CA MET A 60 10.73 2.87 6.57
C MET A 60 9.91 1.84 5.79
N ILE A 61 9.03 2.27 4.89
CA ILE A 61 8.24 1.36 4.05
C ILE A 61 9.16 0.50 3.18
N ARG A 62 10.20 1.08 2.58
CA ARG A 62 11.20 0.34 1.79
C ARG A 62 11.93 -0.71 2.63
N THR A 63 12.31 -0.37 3.86
CA THR A 63 12.93 -1.33 4.79
C THR A 63 11.97 -2.49 5.10
N ILE A 64 10.70 -2.20 5.38
CA ILE A 64 9.68 -3.24 5.63
C ILE A 64 9.50 -4.14 4.40
N GLU A 65 9.40 -3.57 3.20
CA GLU A 65 9.31 -4.33 1.96
C GLU A 65 10.50 -5.30 1.81
N GLN A 66 11.73 -4.82 2.02
CA GLN A 66 12.94 -5.64 1.95
C GLN A 66 12.94 -6.76 3.00
N GLU A 67 12.65 -6.42 4.26
CA GLU A 67 12.61 -7.39 5.35
C GLU A 67 11.57 -8.48 5.11
N ILE A 68 10.38 -8.12 4.63
CA ILE A 68 9.29 -9.07 4.36
C ILE A 68 9.61 -9.92 3.13
N GLN A 69 10.21 -9.33 2.11
CA GLN A 69 10.64 -10.04 0.92
C GLN A 69 11.68 -11.11 1.27
N GLU A 70 12.67 -10.77 2.08
CA GLU A 70 13.70 -11.70 2.56
C GLU A 70 13.12 -12.76 3.49
N LYS A 71 12.32 -12.34 4.49
CA LYS A 71 11.77 -13.23 5.52
C LYS A 71 10.87 -14.33 4.96
N TYR A 72 10.06 -14.02 3.94
CA TYR A 72 9.09 -14.96 3.39
C TYR A 72 9.42 -15.42 1.96
N ALA A 73 10.61 -15.10 1.46
CA ALA A 73 11.04 -15.41 0.09
C ALA A 73 10.01 -14.97 -0.98
N LEU A 74 9.38 -13.81 -0.78
CA LEU A 74 8.46 -13.25 -1.75
C LEU A 74 9.23 -12.86 -3.02
N ARG A 75 8.56 -12.98 -4.18
CA ARG A 75 9.15 -12.51 -5.44
C ARG A 75 9.01 -11.01 -5.60
N TYR A 76 7.94 -10.46 -5.03
CA TYR A 76 7.67 -9.04 -5.05
C TYR A 76 6.81 -8.63 -3.88
N VAL A 77 7.09 -7.46 -3.32
CA VAL A 77 6.22 -6.77 -2.37
C VAL A 77 6.30 -5.28 -2.62
N ARG A 78 5.17 -4.59 -2.50
CA ARG A 78 5.10 -3.13 -2.64
C ARG A 78 4.01 -2.57 -1.75
N VAL A 79 4.24 -1.38 -1.23
CA VAL A 79 3.28 -0.62 -0.42
C VAL A 79 3.24 0.82 -0.90
N VAL A 80 2.04 1.40 -0.92
CA VAL A 80 1.80 2.83 -1.11
C VAL A 80 0.79 3.35 -0.10
N HIS A 81 1.04 4.54 0.45
CA HIS A 81 0.14 5.21 1.37
C HIS A 81 -0.23 6.60 0.83
N ARG A 82 -1.50 6.96 0.95
CA ARG A 82 -2.04 8.27 0.58
C ARG A 82 -2.03 9.22 1.78
N ILE A 83 -1.62 10.46 1.56
CA ILE A 83 -1.70 11.57 2.52
C ILE A 83 -2.73 12.62 2.05
N GLY A 84 -3.03 13.58 2.92
CA GLY A 84 -4.05 14.59 2.67
C GLY A 84 -5.39 14.22 3.32
N THR A 85 -6.45 14.89 2.88
CA THR A 85 -7.82 14.61 3.34
C THR A 85 -8.42 13.52 2.46
N LEU A 86 -8.90 12.45 3.09
CA LEU A 86 -9.53 11.31 2.46
C LEU A 86 -10.96 11.17 2.97
N ASP A 87 -11.90 11.05 2.04
CA ASP A 87 -13.32 10.87 2.35
C ASP A 87 -13.65 9.41 2.63
N ILE A 88 -14.86 9.14 3.15
CA ILE A 88 -15.32 7.76 3.34
C ILE A 88 -15.27 6.98 2.02
N GLY A 89 -14.67 5.79 2.05
CA GLY A 89 -14.48 4.95 0.86
C GLY A 89 -13.15 5.19 0.13
N ASP A 90 -12.40 6.23 0.47
CA ASP A 90 -11.06 6.44 -0.10
C ASP A 90 -10.07 5.39 0.41
N LYS A 91 -9.17 4.98 -0.48
CA LYS A 91 -8.07 4.08 -0.16
C LYS A 91 -6.92 4.88 0.45
N ALA A 92 -6.63 4.58 1.71
CA ALA A 92 -5.51 5.17 2.45
C ALA A 92 -4.19 4.43 2.18
N ILE A 93 -4.25 3.12 1.95
CA ILE A 93 -3.06 2.28 1.74
C ILE A 93 -3.40 1.11 0.82
N ILE A 94 -2.46 0.76 -0.05
CA ILE A 94 -2.47 -0.51 -0.78
C ILE A 94 -1.14 -1.21 -0.52
N ALA A 95 -1.19 -2.48 -0.16
CA ALA A 95 -0.04 -3.36 -0.08
C ALA A 95 -0.29 -4.60 -0.94
N ILE A 96 0.70 -4.99 -1.75
CA ILE A 96 0.64 -6.17 -2.61
C ILE A 96 1.87 -7.04 -2.39
N ALA A 97 1.67 -8.35 -2.38
CA ALA A 97 2.70 -9.35 -2.27
C ALA A 97 2.47 -10.47 -3.28
N TYR A 98 3.54 -10.88 -3.97
CA TYR A 98 3.54 -12.00 -4.90
C TYR A 98 4.47 -13.10 -4.40
N ALA A 99 3.95 -14.32 -4.36
CA ALA A 99 4.64 -15.49 -3.84
C ALA A 99 4.43 -16.71 -4.74
N PRO A 100 5.36 -17.68 -4.73
CA PRO A 100 5.17 -18.96 -5.42
C PRO A 100 3.89 -19.68 -5.00
N HIS A 101 3.47 -19.55 -3.74
CA HIS A 101 2.27 -20.15 -3.16
C HIS A 101 1.54 -19.15 -2.24
N ARG A 102 0.26 -19.44 -1.94
CA ARG A 102 -0.58 -18.62 -1.04
C ARG A 102 -0.24 -18.81 0.43
#